data_AF-A0A2D5V5Q9-F1
#
_entry.id   AF-A0A2D5V5Q9-F1
#
_cell.length_a   1.000
_cell.length_b   1.000
_cell.length_c   1.000
_cell.angle_alpha   90.00
_cell.angle_beta   90.00
_cell.angle_gamma   90.00
#
_symmetry.space_group_name_H-M   'P 1'
#
loop_
_entity.id
_entity.type
_entity.pdbx_description
1 polymer ?
#
loop_
_entity_poly.entity_id
_entity_poly.type
_entity_poly.pdbx_seq_one_letter_code
_entity_poly.pdbx_strand_id
1 'polypeptide(L)'
;MLVNLKNQFIILFFFMFSIFSCGKEDTTIPSIIINKPLSNDSFQIPTNINIVGSTWDDNKIDRIEIDVVSENSATIIQKIELDADTNYFEFNISFSLIDRLINSDNYFINVKSFDENDNFNSEYVPVYINEVPKILQSTYYIISTNNLTNLYEIDSLNNLHLKCQKPGNYNISIGNSRHQYLFIGTDEIVESVEPLFYTSLWDLSSVTSLSYNFTGVLKSDDGNQLFVGHEDGRIFTINKDGNIINSIYSNNQDFFGKFFVDQDLVLVESKTNSFDKKLVVFF
;
A
#
# COMPACT_ATOMS: atom_id res chain seq x y z
N MET A 1 3.31 -62.29 -59.15
CA MET A 1 3.51 -61.80 -57.77
C MET A 1 3.36 -60.27 -57.67
N LEU A 2 2.41 -59.67 -58.39
CA LEU A 2 2.18 -58.21 -58.45
C LEU A 2 0.95 -57.74 -57.65
N VAL A 3 0.13 -58.68 -57.16
CA VAL A 3 -1.12 -58.39 -56.44
C VAL A 3 -0.87 -58.04 -54.96
N ASN A 4 0.29 -58.40 -54.39
CA ASN A 4 0.58 -58.15 -52.97
C ASN A 4 1.08 -56.74 -52.65
N LEU A 5 1.72 -56.05 -53.60
CA LEU A 5 2.18 -54.66 -53.40
C LEU A 5 1.01 -53.66 -53.37
N LYS A 6 -0.05 -53.89 -54.16
CA LYS A 6 -1.19 -52.97 -54.24
C LYS A 6 -1.99 -52.93 -52.93
N ASN A 7 -2.16 -54.08 -52.27
CA ASN A 7 -2.83 -54.15 -50.96
C ASN A 7 -1.97 -53.56 -49.82
N GLN A 8 -0.64 -53.68 -49.91
CA GLN A 8 0.27 -53.07 -48.94
C GLN A 8 0.21 -51.53 -48.98
N PHE A 9 0.11 -50.92 -50.17
CA PHE A 9 -0.05 -49.46 -50.31
C PHE A 9 -1.39 -48.96 -49.77
N ILE A 10 -2.48 -49.72 -49.93
CA ILE A 10 -3.80 -49.33 -49.42
C ILE A 10 -3.84 -49.39 -47.89
N ILE A 11 -3.22 -50.41 -47.29
CA ILE A 11 -3.11 -50.52 -45.82
C ILE A 11 -2.25 -49.39 -45.26
N LEU A 12 -1.12 -49.07 -45.92
CA LEU A 12 -0.25 -47.96 -45.51
C LEU A 12 -0.96 -46.61 -45.61
N PHE A 13 -1.76 -46.39 -46.66
CA PHE A 13 -2.54 -45.17 -46.86
C PHE A 13 -3.66 -45.01 -45.81
N PHE A 14 -4.31 -46.12 -45.43
CA PHE A 14 -5.33 -46.10 -44.36
C PHE A 14 -4.72 -45.84 -42.97
N PHE A 15 -3.52 -46.36 -42.71
CA PHE A 15 -2.78 -46.08 -41.48
C PHE A 15 -2.30 -44.62 -41.42
N MET A 16 -1.89 -44.03 -42.55
CA MET A 16 -1.52 -42.62 -42.68
C MET A 16 -2.70 -41.65 -42.43
N PHE A 17 -3.93 -42.05 -42.79
CA PHE A 17 -5.13 -41.26 -42.49
C PHE A 17 -5.56 -41.32 -41.02
N SER A 18 -5.10 -42.32 -40.27
CA SER A 18 -5.48 -42.51 -38.86
C SER A 18 -4.70 -41.60 -37.90
N ILE A 19 -3.57 -41.04 -38.36
CA ILE A 19 -2.67 -40.20 -37.53
C ILE A 19 -3.03 -38.71 -37.56
N PHE A 20 -4.03 -38.32 -38.36
CA PHE A 20 -4.56 -36.95 -38.44
C PHE A 20 -5.86 -36.75 -37.65
N SER A 21 -6.14 -37.60 -36.66
CA SER A 21 -7.12 -37.27 -35.62
C SER A 21 -6.49 -36.28 -34.65
N CYS A 22 -6.24 -35.07 -35.15
CA CYS A 22 -5.93 -33.91 -34.33
C CYS A 22 -7.16 -33.67 -33.45
N GLY A 23 -7.07 -34.01 -32.16
CA GLY A 23 -8.06 -33.59 -31.18
C GLY A 23 -8.18 -32.08 -31.29
N LYS A 24 -9.39 -31.58 -31.49
CA LYS A 24 -9.60 -30.14 -31.53
C LYS A 24 -9.21 -29.61 -30.16
N GLU A 25 -8.23 -28.71 -30.12
CA GLU A 25 -8.00 -27.87 -28.94
C GLU A 25 -9.32 -27.17 -28.64
N ASP A 26 -9.69 -27.20 -27.36
CA ASP A 26 -10.88 -26.51 -26.95
C ASP A 26 -10.68 -25.00 -27.05
N THR A 27 -11.72 -24.32 -27.51
CA THR A 27 -11.72 -22.87 -27.78
C THR A 27 -12.90 -22.16 -27.16
N THR A 28 -13.78 -22.89 -26.44
CA THR A 28 -14.83 -22.27 -25.63
C THR A 28 -14.20 -21.64 -24.40
N ILE A 29 -14.74 -20.48 -24.02
CA ILE A 29 -14.31 -19.75 -22.83
C ILE A 29 -15.41 -19.87 -21.77
N PRO A 30 -15.03 -19.86 -20.48
CA PRO A 30 -16.00 -19.93 -19.39
C PRO A 30 -17.00 -18.78 -19.44
N SER A 31 -18.25 -19.05 -19.07
CA SER A 31 -19.29 -18.04 -18.91
C SER A 31 -19.49 -17.73 -17.43
N ILE A 32 -19.62 -16.45 -17.08
CA ILE A 32 -19.71 -15.98 -15.70
C ILE A 32 -20.95 -15.11 -15.54
N ILE A 33 -21.68 -15.28 -14.43
CA ILE A 33 -22.74 -14.36 -14.00
C ILE A 33 -22.45 -13.93 -12.57
N ILE A 34 -22.51 -12.62 -12.33
CA ILE A 34 -22.43 -12.02 -11.00
C ILE A 34 -23.83 -11.49 -10.63
N ASN A 35 -24.46 -12.10 -9.63
CA ASN A 35 -25.77 -11.71 -9.12
C ASN A 35 -25.68 -10.67 -7.99
N LYS A 36 -24.58 -10.68 -7.23
CA LYS A 36 -24.25 -9.68 -6.20
C LYS A 36 -22.74 -9.42 -6.17
N PRO A 37 -22.29 -8.19 -5.91
CA PRO A 37 -23.09 -6.97 -5.75
C PRO A 37 -23.80 -6.55 -7.05
N LEU A 38 -24.75 -5.63 -6.96
CA LEU A 38 -25.32 -4.97 -8.13
C LEU A 38 -24.39 -3.86 -8.61
N SER A 39 -24.50 -3.53 -9.90
CA SER A 39 -23.76 -2.41 -10.48
C SER A 39 -24.06 -1.11 -9.74
N ASN A 40 -23.01 -0.42 -9.32
CA ASN A 40 -23.00 0.82 -8.54
C ASN A 40 -23.49 0.69 -7.09
N ASP A 41 -23.50 -0.53 -6.53
CA ASP A 41 -23.63 -0.69 -5.08
C ASP A 41 -22.53 0.08 -4.36
N SER A 42 -22.87 0.66 -3.20
CA SER A 42 -21.96 1.49 -2.41
C SER A 42 -21.60 0.80 -1.09
N PHE A 43 -20.32 0.82 -0.75
CA PHE A 43 -19.77 0.18 0.45
C PHE A 43 -18.97 1.19 1.28
N GLN A 44 -19.13 1.18 2.59
CA GLN A 44 -18.39 2.03 3.52
C GLN A 44 -17.38 1.18 4.29
N ILE A 45 -16.08 1.41 4.12
CA ILE A 45 -15.06 0.64 4.85
C ILE A 45 -15.01 1.05 6.34
N PRO A 46 -14.70 0.11 7.26
CA PRO A 46 -14.51 -1.32 7.04
C PRO A 46 -15.84 -2.06 6.81
N THR A 47 -15.85 -3.01 5.88
CA THR A 47 -17.08 -3.75 5.51
C THR A 47 -16.80 -5.12 4.94
N ASN A 48 -17.86 -5.92 4.79
CA ASN A 48 -17.84 -7.18 4.08
C ASN A 48 -18.66 -7.06 2.80
N ILE A 49 -18.05 -7.35 1.64
CA ILE A 49 -18.72 -7.37 0.34
C ILE A 49 -19.07 -8.83 0.03
N ASN A 50 -20.36 -9.14 -0.08
CA ASN A 50 -20.80 -10.48 -0.44
C ASN A 50 -20.95 -10.60 -1.97
N ILE A 51 -20.22 -11.54 -2.54
CA ILE A 51 -20.15 -11.80 -3.98
C ILE A 51 -20.85 -13.12 -4.26
N VAL A 52 -21.91 -13.06 -5.05
CA VAL A 52 -22.76 -14.21 -5.36
C VAL A 52 -22.90 -14.32 -6.86
N GLY A 53 -22.73 -15.53 -7.39
CA GLY A 53 -22.81 -15.77 -8.82
C GLY A 53 -22.55 -17.21 -9.18
N SER A 54 -22.40 -17.45 -10.48
CA SER A 54 -22.06 -18.76 -11.01
C SER A 54 -21.15 -18.65 -12.22
N THR A 55 -20.40 -19.72 -12.47
CA THR A 55 -19.59 -19.90 -13.68
C THR A 55 -19.84 -21.28 -14.26
N TRP A 56 -19.78 -21.40 -15.58
CA TRP A 56 -19.94 -22.66 -16.28
C TRP A 56 -19.21 -22.70 -17.61
N ASP A 57 -18.87 -23.92 -18.03
CA ASP A 57 -18.28 -24.19 -19.34
C ASP A 57 -18.66 -25.61 -19.81
N ASP A 58 -18.37 -25.96 -21.05
CA ASP A 58 -18.47 -27.34 -21.54
C ASP A 58 -17.31 -28.22 -21.04
N ASN A 59 -16.17 -27.62 -20.75
CA ASN A 59 -15.07 -28.22 -19.98
C ASN A 59 -15.16 -27.93 -18.48
N LYS A 60 -14.28 -28.58 -17.71
CA LYS A 60 -14.22 -28.36 -16.26
C LYS A 60 -13.63 -27.01 -15.95
N ILE A 61 -14.28 -26.29 -15.04
CA ILE A 61 -13.68 -25.12 -14.39
C ILE A 61 -12.60 -25.63 -13.42
N ASP A 62 -11.38 -25.15 -13.59
CA ASP A 62 -10.19 -25.45 -12.75
C ASP A 62 -10.13 -24.52 -11.55
N ARG A 63 -10.28 -23.21 -11.77
CA ARG A 63 -10.21 -22.21 -10.70
C ARG A 63 -11.01 -20.95 -10.99
N ILE A 64 -11.35 -20.24 -9.91
CA ILE A 64 -12.02 -18.95 -9.93
C ILE A 64 -11.18 -17.95 -9.14
N GLU A 65 -10.91 -16.80 -9.73
CA GLU A 65 -10.28 -15.67 -9.05
C GLU A 65 -11.31 -14.58 -8.85
N ILE A 66 -11.35 -14.00 -7.66
CA ILE A 66 -12.16 -12.82 -7.38
C ILE A 66 -11.26 -11.72 -6.85
N ASP A 67 -11.25 -10.59 -7.54
CA ASP A 67 -10.40 -9.45 -7.24
C ASP A 67 -11.25 -8.20 -6.97
N VAL A 68 -10.79 -7.36 -6.04
CA VAL A 68 -11.22 -5.96 -5.95
C VAL A 68 -10.13 -5.12 -6.62
N VAL A 69 -10.46 -4.41 -7.70
CA VAL A 69 -9.50 -3.60 -8.46
C VAL A 69 -9.91 -2.13 -8.49
N SER A 70 -8.92 -1.24 -8.47
CA SER A 70 -9.12 0.22 -8.64
C SER A 70 -9.71 0.59 -10.01
N GLU A 71 -10.26 1.79 -10.17
CA GLU A 71 -10.87 2.29 -11.41
C GLU A 71 -10.04 2.03 -12.69
N ASN A 72 -8.71 2.16 -12.61
CA ASN A 72 -7.80 1.94 -13.74
C ASN A 72 -7.41 0.45 -13.96
N SER A 73 -8.02 -0.49 -13.23
CA SER A 73 -7.72 -1.93 -13.23
C SER A 73 -6.24 -2.29 -12.97
N ALA A 74 -5.43 -1.34 -12.50
CA ALA A 74 -3.99 -1.51 -12.36
C ALA A 74 -3.58 -2.14 -11.02
N THR A 75 -4.35 -1.90 -9.96
CA THR A 75 -4.01 -2.35 -8.60
C THR A 75 -5.08 -3.28 -8.07
N ILE A 76 -4.66 -4.51 -7.75
CA ILE A 76 -5.47 -5.48 -7.00
C ILE A 76 -5.35 -5.13 -5.52
N ILE A 77 -6.47 -4.77 -4.91
CA ILE A 77 -6.56 -4.45 -3.47
C ILE A 77 -6.64 -5.72 -2.65
N GLN A 78 -7.41 -6.70 -3.15
CA GLN A 78 -7.62 -7.98 -2.51
C GLN A 78 -7.95 -9.03 -3.57
N LYS A 79 -7.45 -10.26 -3.36
CA LYS A 79 -7.68 -11.43 -4.22
C LYS A 79 -8.13 -12.61 -3.35
N ILE A 80 -9.11 -13.36 -3.84
CA ILE A 80 -9.38 -14.73 -3.38
C ILE A 80 -9.30 -15.64 -4.60
N GLU A 81 -8.74 -16.82 -4.39
CA GLU A 81 -8.65 -17.87 -5.39
C GLU A 81 -9.34 -19.11 -4.84
N LEU A 82 -10.20 -19.72 -5.64
CA LEU A 82 -10.92 -20.94 -5.32
C LEU A 82 -10.64 -22.00 -6.38
N ASP A 83 -10.33 -23.21 -5.93
CA ASP A 83 -10.27 -24.38 -6.80
C ASP A 83 -11.70 -24.87 -7.12
N ALA A 84 -11.90 -25.30 -8.36
CA ALA A 84 -13.10 -25.98 -8.82
C ALA A 84 -12.72 -27.26 -9.57
N ASP A 85 -13.65 -28.22 -9.66
CA ASP A 85 -13.48 -29.44 -10.48
C ASP A 85 -14.83 -29.83 -11.06
N THR A 86 -15.51 -28.85 -11.63
CA THR A 86 -16.91 -28.95 -12.06
C THR A 86 -17.16 -28.10 -13.29
N ASN A 87 -18.02 -28.56 -14.20
CA ASN A 87 -18.46 -27.78 -15.36
C ASN A 87 -19.43 -26.64 -14.99
N TYR A 88 -19.96 -26.64 -13.76
CA TYR A 88 -20.85 -25.61 -13.23
C TYR A 88 -20.52 -25.39 -11.75
N PHE A 89 -20.20 -24.15 -11.38
CA PHE A 89 -19.83 -23.79 -10.01
C PHE A 89 -20.61 -22.55 -9.55
N GLU A 90 -21.29 -22.66 -8.41
CA GLU A 90 -21.92 -21.53 -7.72
C GLU A 90 -21.03 -21.04 -6.59
N PHE A 91 -20.83 -19.72 -6.52
CA PHE A 91 -20.05 -19.08 -5.48
C PHE A 91 -20.89 -18.12 -4.65
N ASN A 92 -20.62 -18.11 -3.34
CA ASN A 92 -21.17 -17.17 -2.37
C ASN A 92 -20.08 -16.85 -1.35
N ILE A 93 -19.28 -15.83 -1.64
CA ILE A 93 -18.05 -15.50 -0.93
C ILE A 93 -18.17 -14.10 -0.35
N SER A 94 -17.73 -13.96 0.90
CA SER A 94 -17.67 -12.67 1.59
C SER A 94 -16.24 -12.17 1.67
N PHE A 95 -15.96 -11.01 1.07
CA PHE A 95 -14.68 -10.30 1.15
C PHE A 95 -14.68 -9.30 2.29
N SER A 96 -13.71 -9.40 3.21
CA SER A 96 -13.54 -8.37 4.25
C SER A 96 -12.57 -7.30 3.79
N LEU A 97 -13.10 -6.09 3.60
CA LEU A 97 -12.37 -4.91 3.19
C LEU A 97 -12.14 -4.00 4.39
N ILE A 98 -10.94 -4.09 4.97
CA ILE A 98 -10.57 -3.41 6.22
C ILE A 98 -9.40 -2.43 6.08
N ASP A 99 -8.78 -2.37 4.89
CA ASP A 99 -7.67 -1.45 4.65
C ASP A 99 -8.16 0.00 4.67
N ARG A 100 -7.68 0.76 5.65
CA ARG A 100 -8.07 2.15 5.90
C ARG A 100 -7.44 3.13 4.92
N LEU A 101 -6.50 2.67 4.09
CA LEU A 101 -5.80 3.48 3.09
C LEU A 101 -6.51 3.51 1.74
N ILE A 102 -7.62 2.78 1.62
CA ILE A 102 -8.50 2.83 0.46
C ILE A 102 -9.21 4.19 0.43
N ASN A 103 -9.06 4.90 -0.69
CA ASN A 103 -9.71 6.17 -0.93
C ASN A 103 -11.16 5.96 -1.39
N SER A 104 -12.00 7.00 -1.24
CA SER A 104 -13.32 6.98 -1.85
C SER A 104 -13.21 7.05 -3.37
N ASP A 105 -13.64 6.01 -4.08
CA ASP A 105 -13.59 5.98 -5.53
C ASP A 105 -14.48 4.87 -6.14
N ASN A 106 -14.53 4.83 -7.48
CA ASN A 106 -15.04 3.70 -8.23
C ASN A 106 -14.03 2.54 -8.21
N TYR A 107 -14.54 1.35 -7.91
CA TYR A 107 -13.80 0.10 -7.93
C TYR A 107 -14.57 -0.93 -8.75
N PHE A 108 -13.91 -2.01 -9.12
CA PHE A 108 -14.55 -3.13 -9.78
C PHE A 108 -14.34 -4.41 -8.99
N ILE A 109 -15.43 -5.15 -8.81
CA ILE A 109 -15.37 -6.57 -8.46
C ILE A 109 -15.14 -7.32 -9.76
N ASN A 110 -13.97 -7.93 -9.91
CA ASN A 110 -13.61 -8.74 -11.07
C ASN A 110 -13.69 -10.22 -10.68
N VAL A 111 -14.48 -11.00 -11.41
CA VAL A 111 -14.51 -12.46 -11.27
C VAL A 111 -13.93 -13.05 -12.54
N LYS A 112 -12.84 -13.81 -12.40
CA LYS A 112 -12.24 -14.59 -13.49
C LYS A 112 -12.52 -16.07 -13.27
N SER A 113 -12.79 -16.78 -14.35
CA SER A 113 -12.97 -18.23 -14.34
C SER A 113 -12.04 -18.84 -15.37
N PHE A 114 -11.35 -19.90 -14.98
CA PHE A 114 -10.38 -20.62 -15.81
C PHE A 114 -10.84 -22.07 -15.97
N ASP A 115 -10.78 -22.59 -17.20
CA ASP A 115 -10.97 -24.01 -17.46
C ASP A 115 -9.66 -24.81 -17.29
N GLU A 116 -9.73 -26.13 -17.44
CA GLU A 116 -8.58 -27.04 -17.38
C GLU A 116 -7.57 -26.87 -18.53
N ASN A 117 -7.93 -26.13 -19.59
CA ASN A 117 -7.08 -25.85 -20.74
C ASN A 117 -6.48 -24.43 -20.71
N ASP A 118 -6.60 -23.73 -19.57
CA ASP A 118 -6.21 -22.33 -19.36
C ASP A 118 -6.94 -21.30 -20.26
N ASN A 119 -8.08 -21.66 -20.84
CA ASN A 119 -9.02 -20.67 -21.37
C ASN A 119 -9.68 -19.94 -20.20
N PHE A 120 -9.87 -18.63 -20.32
CA PHE A 120 -10.46 -17.84 -19.25
C PHE A 120 -11.35 -16.72 -19.76
N ASN A 121 -12.27 -16.33 -18.89
CA ASN A 121 -13.10 -15.14 -19.06
C ASN A 121 -13.07 -14.29 -17.78
N SER A 122 -13.47 -13.03 -17.87
CA SER A 122 -13.53 -12.10 -16.74
C SER A 122 -14.77 -11.23 -16.82
N GLU A 123 -15.48 -11.12 -15.71
CA GLU A 123 -16.66 -10.26 -15.58
C GLU A 123 -16.46 -9.22 -14.47
N TYR A 124 -16.89 -7.99 -14.75
CA TYR A 124 -16.67 -6.84 -13.89
C TYR A 124 -17.98 -6.23 -13.42
N VAL A 125 -18.11 -6.02 -12.11
CA VAL A 125 -19.20 -5.22 -11.53
C VAL A 125 -18.62 -3.95 -10.92
N PRO A 126 -18.96 -2.76 -11.44
CA PRO A 126 -18.55 -1.52 -10.81
C PRO A 126 -19.26 -1.35 -9.46
N VAL A 127 -18.51 -0.92 -8.46
CA VAL A 127 -18.99 -0.61 -7.11
C VAL A 127 -18.34 0.69 -6.64
N TYR A 128 -19.00 1.40 -5.74
CA TYR A 128 -18.42 2.59 -5.11
C TYR A 128 -17.95 2.25 -3.71
N ILE A 129 -16.68 2.46 -3.40
CA ILE A 129 -16.13 2.22 -2.06
C ILE A 129 -15.84 3.57 -1.44
N ASN A 130 -16.33 3.80 -0.23
CA ASN A 130 -16.09 5.01 0.55
C ASN A 130 -14.93 4.78 1.53
N GLU A 131 -14.00 5.73 1.59
CA GLU A 131 -12.91 5.76 2.58
C GLU A 131 -13.45 5.79 4.02
N VAL A 132 -12.63 5.39 5.01
CA VAL A 132 -13.00 5.53 6.43
C VAL A 132 -13.29 7.00 6.74
N PRO A 133 -14.46 7.35 7.31
CA PRO A 133 -14.78 8.74 7.61
C PRO A 133 -13.78 9.29 8.62
N LYS A 134 -13.15 10.40 8.27
CA LYS A 134 -12.21 11.10 9.16
C LYS A 134 -13.00 11.93 10.16
N ILE A 135 -12.88 11.60 11.44
CA ILE A 135 -13.43 12.38 12.54
C ILE A 135 -12.30 13.00 13.35
N LEU A 136 -12.46 14.25 13.78
CA LEU A 136 -11.54 14.86 14.72
C LEU A 136 -11.72 14.16 16.08
N GLN A 137 -10.74 13.34 16.47
CA GLN A 137 -10.77 12.65 17.76
C GLN A 137 -10.23 13.52 18.88
N SER A 138 -9.14 14.25 18.61
CA SER A 138 -8.43 15.01 19.62
C SER A 138 -7.56 16.11 19.00
N THR A 139 -7.22 17.10 19.81
CA THR A 139 -6.23 18.13 19.47
C THR A 139 -5.09 18.07 20.47
N TYR A 140 -3.86 18.10 19.97
CA TYR A 140 -2.65 17.98 20.79
C TYR A 140 -1.89 19.30 20.90
N TYR A 141 -1.34 19.54 22.09
CA TYR A 141 -0.40 20.62 22.36
C TYR A 141 0.90 20.03 22.86
N ILE A 142 2.02 20.48 22.29
CA ILE A 142 3.35 20.13 22.76
C ILE A 142 3.94 21.39 23.40
N ILE A 143 4.24 21.30 24.69
CA ILE A 143 4.69 22.45 25.50
C ILE A 143 5.94 22.03 26.26
N SER A 144 6.97 22.88 26.22
CA SER A 144 8.18 22.64 27.01
C SER A 144 8.27 23.53 28.22
N THR A 145 8.59 22.91 29.36
CA THR A 145 8.77 23.57 30.64
C THR A 145 9.87 22.84 31.41
N ASN A 146 10.87 23.58 31.93
CA ASN A 146 11.92 23.04 32.81
C ASN A 146 12.63 21.79 32.24
N ASN A 147 13.08 21.84 30.99
CA ASN A 147 13.77 20.73 30.32
C ASN A 147 12.93 19.45 30.17
N LEU A 148 11.61 19.61 30.11
CA LEU A 148 10.66 18.55 29.80
C LEU A 148 9.73 19.03 28.70
N THR A 149 9.41 18.13 27.79
CA THR A 149 8.41 18.31 26.75
C THR A 149 7.16 17.52 27.11
N ASN A 150 6.06 18.24 27.30
CA ASN A 150 4.78 17.71 27.72
C ASN A 150 3.83 17.65 26.51
N LEU A 151 3.28 16.48 26.25
CA LEU A 151 2.19 16.30 25.29
C LEU A 151 0.86 16.34 26.02
N TYR A 152 0.03 17.30 25.68
CA TYR A 152 -1.31 17.46 26.20
C TYR A 152 -2.36 17.16 25.13
N GLU A 153 -3.44 16.51 25.53
CA GLU A 153 -4.65 16.33 24.72
C GLU A 153 -5.74 17.29 25.21
N ILE A 154 -6.44 17.95 24.29
CA ILE A 154 -7.68 18.67 24.57
C ILE A 154 -8.86 17.74 24.31
N ASP A 155 -9.68 17.52 25.35
CA ASP A 155 -10.92 16.74 25.23
C ASP A 155 -12.08 17.55 24.62
N SER A 156 -13.23 16.90 24.41
CA SER A 156 -14.43 17.53 23.84
C SER A 156 -15.04 18.64 24.71
N LEU A 157 -14.59 18.79 25.96
CA LEU A 157 -15.00 19.83 26.91
C LEU A 157 -13.94 20.94 27.05
N ASN A 158 -12.90 20.92 26.19
CA ASN A 158 -11.75 21.82 26.23
C ASN A 158 -10.87 21.71 27.49
N ASN A 159 -10.90 20.57 28.19
CA ASN A 159 -9.96 20.32 29.29
C ASN A 159 -8.64 19.77 28.74
N LEU A 160 -7.54 20.26 29.32
CA LEU A 160 -6.19 19.87 28.96
C LEU A 160 -5.76 18.67 29.81
N HIS A 161 -5.47 17.53 29.18
CA HIS A 161 -5.02 16.31 29.84
C HIS A 161 -3.57 16.02 29.46
N LEU A 162 -2.69 15.92 30.45
CA LEU A 162 -1.31 15.48 30.21
C LEU A 162 -1.31 14.00 29.82
N LYS A 163 -0.68 13.66 28.69
CA LYS A 163 -0.63 12.30 28.16
C LYS A 163 0.73 11.65 28.30
N CYS A 164 1.77 12.37 27.92
CA CYS A 164 3.14 11.91 28.12
C CYS A 164 4.08 13.08 28.39
N GLN A 165 5.20 12.76 29.03
CA GLN A 165 6.31 13.67 29.27
C GLN A 165 7.57 13.05 28.71
N LYS A 166 8.38 13.87 28.05
CA LYS A 166 9.63 13.48 27.41
C LYS A 166 10.77 14.38 27.91
N PRO A 167 11.99 13.84 28.10
CA PRO A 167 13.16 14.64 28.42
C PRO A 167 13.50 15.66 27.32
N GLY A 168 14.07 16.79 27.72
CA GLY A 168 14.49 17.85 26.83
C GLY A 168 13.40 18.85 26.44
N ASN A 169 13.82 19.96 25.87
CA ASN A 169 12.97 21.00 25.31
C ASN A 169 12.55 20.65 23.88
N TYR A 170 11.32 21.01 23.53
CA TYR A 170 10.70 20.75 22.25
C TYR A 170 11.44 21.50 21.16
N ASN A 171 11.70 20.80 20.07
CA ASN A 171 12.29 21.41 18.89
C ASN A 171 11.35 21.19 17.70
N ILE A 172 10.92 19.96 17.46
CA ILE A 172 10.11 19.64 16.27
C ILE A 172 9.11 18.50 16.48
N SER A 173 8.04 18.50 15.69
CA SER A 173 7.09 17.38 15.63
C SER A 173 6.41 17.29 14.27
N ILE A 174 5.91 16.09 13.95
CA ILE A 174 5.01 15.87 12.81
C ILE A 174 4.12 14.66 13.08
N GLY A 175 2.87 14.72 12.62
CA GLY A 175 1.96 13.57 12.63
C GLY A 175 2.04 12.79 11.32
N ASN A 176 2.00 11.46 11.42
CA ASN A 176 1.88 10.56 10.28
C ASN A 176 0.58 9.76 10.39
N SER A 177 -0.44 10.18 9.67
CA SER A 177 -1.76 9.55 9.70
C SER A 177 -1.77 8.14 9.09
N ARG A 178 -0.88 7.86 8.12
CA ARG A 178 -0.82 6.55 7.45
C ARG A 178 -0.34 5.46 8.41
N HIS A 179 0.72 5.75 9.16
CA HIS A 179 1.32 4.83 10.12
C HIS A 179 0.87 5.10 11.56
N GLN A 180 -0.12 5.98 11.74
CA GLN A 180 -0.76 6.33 13.00
C GLN A 180 0.22 6.66 14.14
N TYR A 181 1.16 7.57 13.89
CA TYR A 181 2.12 8.01 14.92
C TYR A 181 2.32 9.52 14.96
N LEU A 182 2.82 10.00 16.10
CA LEU A 182 3.35 11.34 16.30
C LEU A 182 4.86 11.23 16.49
N PHE A 183 5.62 11.89 15.61
CA PHE A 183 7.05 12.06 15.76
C PHE A 183 7.33 13.30 16.60
N ILE A 184 8.18 13.17 17.61
CA ILE A 184 8.57 14.25 18.52
C ILE A 184 10.10 14.24 18.66
N GLY A 185 10.71 15.37 18.31
CA GLY A 185 12.13 15.64 18.55
C GLY A 185 12.31 16.72 19.61
N THR A 186 13.06 16.39 20.66
CA THR A 186 13.51 17.33 21.69
C THR A 186 15.00 17.59 21.53
N ASP A 187 15.58 18.48 22.34
CA ASP A 187 17.02 18.68 22.43
C ASP A 187 17.78 17.52 23.11
N GLU A 188 17.10 16.44 23.54
CA GLU A 188 17.68 15.27 24.20
C GLU A 188 17.26 13.92 23.59
N ILE A 189 16.08 13.83 22.98
CA ILE A 189 15.53 12.58 22.44
C ILE A 189 14.82 12.76 21.10
N VAL A 190 14.71 11.67 20.35
CA VAL A 190 13.92 11.60 19.10
C VAL A 190 13.11 10.33 19.08
N GLU A 191 11.80 10.46 19.13
CA GLU A 191 10.91 9.32 19.32
C GLU A 191 9.65 9.44 18.47
N SER A 192 9.11 8.29 18.12
CA SER A 192 7.75 8.15 17.60
C SER A 192 6.85 7.47 18.62
N VAL A 193 5.67 8.05 18.84
CA VAL A 193 4.65 7.51 19.76
C VAL A 193 3.35 7.27 19.02
N GLU A 194 2.64 6.20 19.36
CA GLU A 194 1.25 6.04 18.90
C GLU A 194 0.29 6.91 19.74
N PRO A 195 -0.72 7.54 19.13
CA PRO A 195 -1.52 8.58 19.79
C PRO A 195 -2.61 8.06 20.74
N LEU A 196 -2.88 6.75 20.78
CA LEU A 196 -3.98 6.19 21.59
C LEU A 196 -3.52 5.86 23.02
N PHE A 197 -2.40 5.15 23.17
CA PHE A 197 -1.81 4.78 24.46
C PHE A 197 -0.49 5.49 24.76
N TYR A 198 0.02 6.32 23.84
CA TYR A 198 1.29 7.05 23.96
C TYR A 198 2.50 6.14 24.18
N THR A 199 2.42 4.92 23.65
CA THR A 199 3.51 3.95 23.67
C THR A 199 4.55 4.30 22.62
N SER A 200 5.82 4.11 22.99
CA SER A 200 6.95 4.28 22.08
C SER A 200 6.89 3.22 20.98
N LEU A 201 6.91 3.66 19.73
CA LEU A 201 7.01 2.76 18.57
C LEU A 201 8.47 2.51 18.21
N TRP A 202 9.27 3.58 18.21
CA TRP A 202 10.70 3.53 17.96
C TRP A 202 11.38 4.82 18.46
N ASP A 203 12.67 4.71 18.74
CA ASP A 203 13.51 5.76 19.30
C ASP A 203 14.87 5.79 18.58
N LEU A 204 15.34 7.00 18.24
CA LEU A 204 16.60 7.25 17.55
C LEU A 204 17.69 7.80 18.49
N SER A 205 17.42 7.88 19.79
CA SER A 205 18.31 8.49 20.77
C SER A 205 19.63 7.73 20.95
N SER A 206 19.66 6.44 20.61
CA SER A 206 20.88 5.61 20.67
C SER A 206 21.75 5.70 19.41
N VAL A 207 21.16 6.10 18.27
CA VAL A 207 21.83 6.17 16.96
C VAL A 207 22.44 7.54 16.74
N THR A 208 21.91 8.56 17.40
CA THR A 208 22.34 9.93 17.25
C THR A 208 23.22 10.38 18.43
N SER A 209 24.53 10.40 18.25
CA SER A 209 25.48 10.90 19.26
C SER A 209 25.48 12.45 19.39
N LEU A 210 24.36 13.12 19.10
CA LEU A 210 24.38 14.45 18.49
C LEU A 210 23.52 15.46 19.22
N SER A 211 23.91 16.73 19.10
CA SER A 211 23.07 17.88 19.43
C SER A 211 21.81 17.85 18.56
N TYR A 212 20.64 17.71 19.17
CA TYR A 212 19.35 17.66 18.49
C TYR A 212 18.85 19.06 18.11
N ASN A 213 19.67 19.77 17.33
CA ASN A 213 19.27 21.01 16.68
C ASN A 213 18.68 20.67 15.31
N PHE A 214 17.35 20.58 15.24
CA PHE A 214 16.67 20.30 13.97
C PHE A 214 16.46 21.56 13.14
N THR A 215 16.56 21.41 11.82
CA THR A 215 16.23 22.47 10.86
C THR A 215 14.83 22.30 10.27
N GLY A 216 14.27 21.10 10.35
CA GLY A 216 12.98 20.75 9.79
C GLY A 216 12.69 19.25 9.85
N VAL A 217 11.42 18.91 9.67
CA VAL A 217 10.96 17.55 9.47
C VAL A 217 9.91 17.58 8.37
N LEU A 218 10.00 16.63 7.44
CA LEU A 218 9.04 16.44 6.36
C LEU A 218 8.67 14.96 6.29
N LYS A 219 7.54 14.65 5.67
CA LYS A 219 7.12 13.28 5.36
C LYS A 219 6.94 13.14 3.86
N SER A 220 7.19 11.95 3.32
CA SER A 220 6.83 11.63 1.94
C SER A 220 5.31 11.68 1.73
N ASP A 221 4.88 11.83 0.48
CA ASP A 221 3.46 11.83 0.11
C ASP A 221 2.77 10.52 0.48
N ASP A 222 3.46 9.41 0.24
CA ASP A 222 3.00 8.08 0.65
C ASP A 222 3.10 7.86 2.16
N GLY A 223 3.72 8.77 2.92
CA GLY A 223 3.91 8.68 4.38
C GLY A 223 4.88 7.59 4.84
N ASN A 224 5.53 6.84 3.95
CA ASN A 224 6.43 5.75 4.34
C ASN A 224 7.82 6.22 4.82
N GLN A 225 8.15 7.49 4.58
CA GLN A 225 9.43 8.09 4.91
C GLN A 225 9.24 9.40 5.67
N LEU A 226 10.12 9.62 6.64
CA LEU A 226 10.35 10.90 7.29
C LEU A 226 11.73 11.42 6.91
N PHE A 227 11.82 12.71 6.63
CA PHE A 227 13.07 13.41 6.38
C PHE A 227 13.32 14.34 7.58
N VAL A 228 14.41 14.14 8.29
CA VAL A 228 14.77 14.91 9.48
C VAL A 228 16.08 15.64 9.20
N GLY A 229 16.01 16.98 9.17
CA GLY A 229 17.17 17.83 8.95
C GLY A 229 17.78 18.29 10.27
N HIS A 230 19.11 18.31 10.31
CA HIS A 230 19.92 18.74 11.44
C HIS A 230 20.78 19.95 11.04
N GLU A 231 20.96 20.89 11.97
CA GLU A 231 21.76 22.09 11.72
C GLU A 231 23.20 21.76 11.36
N ASP A 232 23.73 20.64 11.87
CA ASP A 232 25.11 20.19 11.63
C ASP A 232 25.38 19.61 10.23
N GLY A 233 24.48 19.89 9.28
CA GLY A 233 24.70 19.59 7.88
C GLY A 233 24.25 18.19 7.49
N ARG A 234 23.25 17.62 8.17
CA ARG A 234 22.74 16.29 7.84
C ARG A 234 21.25 16.27 7.65
N ILE A 235 20.80 15.41 6.72
CA ILE A 235 19.38 15.06 6.58
C ILE A 235 19.30 13.54 6.59
N PHE A 236 18.51 12.99 7.50
CA PHE A 236 18.23 11.56 7.56
C PHE A 236 16.89 11.25 6.94
N THR A 237 16.84 10.18 6.15
CA THR A 237 15.58 9.55 5.72
C THR A 237 15.34 8.36 6.62
N ILE A 238 14.21 8.37 7.31
CA ILE A 238 13.81 7.35 8.28
C ILE A 238 12.55 6.64 7.74
N ASN A 239 12.56 5.31 7.73
CA ASN A 239 11.40 4.54 7.31
C ASN A 239 10.33 4.44 8.42
N LYS A 240 9.16 3.89 8.10
CA LYS A 240 8.04 3.71 9.04
C LYS A 240 8.41 2.98 10.36
N ASP A 241 9.45 2.15 10.32
CA ASP A 241 9.91 1.31 11.44
C ASP A 241 11.04 1.96 12.24
N GLY A 242 11.37 3.23 11.97
CA GLY A 242 12.39 3.98 12.71
C GLY A 242 13.83 3.71 12.27
N ASN A 243 14.05 3.10 11.11
CA ASN A 243 15.41 2.86 10.59
C ASN A 243 15.84 3.98 9.66
N ILE A 244 17.08 4.46 9.82
CA ILE A 244 17.71 5.37 8.86
C ILE A 244 18.04 4.58 7.59
N ILE A 245 17.39 4.92 6.48
CA ILE A 245 17.56 4.25 5.17
C ILE A 245 18.39 5.07 4.19
N ASN A 246 18.55 6.37 4.43
CA ASN A 246 19.41 7.25 3.65
C ASN A 246 19.95 8.40 4.52
N SER A 247 21.06 8.99 4.13
CA SER A 247 21.68 10.12 4.81
C SER A 247 22.35 11.05 3.80
N ILE A 248 21.94 12.31 3.81
CA ILE A 248 22.57 13.39 3.05
C ILE A 248 23.47 14.17 4.00
N TYR A 249 24.70 14.46 3.54
CA TYR A 249 25.69 15.22 4.28
C TYR A 249 26.04 16.49 3.52
N SER A 250 26.25 17.57 4.25
CA SER A 250 26.81 18.80 3.73
C SER A 250 28.29 18.62 3.35
N ASN A 251 28.82 19.57 2.60
CA ASN A 251 30.27 19.67 2.44
C ASN A 251 30.92 20.05 3.78
N ASN A 252 32.19 19.69 3.97
CA ASN A 252 32.92 20.05 5.20
C ASN A 252 32.78 21.55 5.52
N GLN A 253 32.32 21.85 6.74
CA GLN A 253 32.08 23.20 7.31
C GLN A 253 30.76 23.89 6.92
N ASP A 254 29.88 23.23 6.15
CA ASP A 254 28.54 23.75 5.86
C ASP A 254 27.51 23.25 6.88
N PHE A 255 26.66 24.17 7.35
CA PHE A 255 25.49 23.90 8.18
C PHE A 255 24.23 23.92 7.32
N PHE A 256 23.26 23.07 7.64
CA PHE A 256 21.96 23.10 6.96
C PHE A 256 21.00 24.05 7.67
N GLY A 257 20.12 24.65 6.86
CA GLY A 257 18.94 25.39 7.28
C GLY A 257 17.69 24.66 6.81
N LYS A 258 16.68 25.43 6.41
CA LYS A 258 15.42 24.88 5.89
C LYS A 258 15.70 24.00 4.66
N PHE A 259 14.94 22.93 4.55
CA PHE A 259 14.99 22.04 3.40
C PHE A 259 13.59 21.72 2.90
N PHE A 260 13.53 21.21 1.69
CA PHE A 260 12.34 20.72 1.02
C PHE A 260 12.70 19.45 0.25
N VAL A 261 11.78 18.49 0.22
CA VAL A 261 11.94 17.22 -0.49
C VAL A 261 10.77 17.06 -1.44
N ASP A 262 11.07 16.73 -2.69
CA ASP A 262 10.09 16.41 -3.73
C ASP A 262 10.62 15.23 -4.55
N GLN A 263 10.02 14.05 -4.33
CA GLN A 263 10.47 12.79 -4.93
C GLN A 263 11.97 12.56 -4.72
N ASP A 264 12.76 12.55 -5.79
CA ASP A 264 14.20 12.30 -5.78
C ASP A 264 15.03 13.57 -5.56
N LEU A 265 14.39 14.73 -5.36
CA LEU A 265 15.05 16.02 -5.28
C LEU A 265 14.98 16.59 -3.86
N VAL A 266 16.15 16.97 -3.31
CA VAL A 266 16.25 17.62 -2.00
C VAL A 266 16.89 19.00 -2.15
N LEU A 267 16.11 20.04 -1.85
CA LEU A 267 16.55 21.44 -1.81
C LEU A 267 16.91 21.81 -0.37
N VAL A 268 18.09 22.38 -0.16
CA VAL A 268 18.58 22.72 1.19
C VAL A 268 19.20 24.11 1.20
N GLU A 269 18.82 24.94 2.18
CA GLU A 269 19.58 26.14 2.53
C GLU A 269 20.90 25.69 3.21
N SER A 270 22.05 25.89 2.57
CA SER A 270 23.37 25.64 3.15
C SER A 270 24.03 26.95 3.59
N LYS A 271 24.75 26.91 4.72
CA LYS A 271 25.43 28.05 5.32
C LYS A 271 26.84 27.70 5.74
N THR A 272 27.82 28.47 5.28
CA THR A 272 29.18 28.46 5.84
C THR A 272 29.31 29.37 7.05
N ASN A 273 28.49 30.42 7.12
CA ASN A 273 28.46 31.42 8.19
C ASN A 273 27.07 32.09 8.24
N SER A 274 26.87 33.04 9.16
CA SER A 274 25.58 33.71 9.35
C SER A 274 25.13 34.61 8.19
N PHE A 275 26.01 34.96 7.27
CA PHE A 275 25.77 35.93 6.19
C PHE A 275 25.67 35.27 4.80
N ASP A 276 26.37 34.15 4.60
CA ASP A 276 26.41 33.44 3.33
C ASP A 276 25.42 32.27 3.36
N LYS A 277 24.30 32.45 2.64
CA LYS A 277 23.30 31.40 2.39
C LYS A 277 23.34 30.99 0.93
N LYS A 278 23.35 29.68 0.68
CA LYS A 278 23.27 29.09 -0.66
C LYS A 278 22.10 28.13 -0.71
N LEU A 279 21.49 28.01 -1.87
CA LEU A 279 20.54 26.92 -2.14
C LEU A 279 21.33 25.78 -2.80
N VAL A 280 21.30 24.61 -2.20
CA VAL A 280 21.97 23.40 -2.68
C VAL A 280 20.91 22.37 -3.06
N VAL A 281 21.18 21.59 -4.11
CA VAL A 281 20.29 20.55 -4.62
C VAL A 281 21.03 19.21 -4.53
N PHE A 282 20.34 18.20 -3.99
CA PHE A 282 20.78 16.81 -4.00
C PHE A 282 19.80 15.97 -4.82
N PHE A 283 20.33 14.93 -5.47
CA PHE A 283 19.62 13.90 -6.24
C PHE A 283 19.97 12.52 -5.68
#